data_AF-A0A0X9RRB9-F1
#
_entry.id   AF-A0A0X9RRB9-F1
#
_cell.length_a   1.000
_cell.length_b   1.000
_cell.length_c   1.000
_cell.angle_alpha   90.00
_cell.angle_beta   90.00
_cell.angle_gamma   90.00
#
_symmetry.space_group_name_H-M   'P 1'
#
loop_
_entity.id
_entity.type
_entity.pdbx_description
1 polymer ?
#
loop_
_entity_poly.entity_id
_entity_poly.type
_entity_poly.pdbx_seq_one_letter_code
_entity_poly.pdbx_strand_id
1 'polypeptide(L)'
;AAEESIDEFMEHIKDNHMLFITAGMGGGTGTGAAPLIAKAAREARAVVKDKGAKEKKILTVGVVTKPFGFEGVRRMRIAELGLEELQKYVDTLIVIPNQNLFRIANEKTTFADAFQLADNVLHIGIRGVTDLMVMPGLINLDFADIETVMSEMGKAMIGTGEAEGEDRAISAAEAAISNPLLDNVSMKGAQGILINITGGGDMTLFEVDSAANRVREEVDENANMIFGAT
;
A
#
# COMPACT_ATOMS: atom_id res chain seq x y z
N ALA A 1 13.92 21.70 8.88
CA ALA A 1 13.27 21.37 7.60
C ALA A 1 11.84 20.88 7.82
N ALA A 2 11.58 19.58 8.05
CA ALA A 2 10.20 19.10 8.20
C ALA A 2 9.47 19.64 9.45
N GLU A 3 10.18 19.79 10.58
CA GLU A 3 9.62 20.40 11.80
C GLU A 3 9.24 21.87 11.64
N GLU A 4 9.94 22.60 10.77
CA GLU A 4 9.72 24.04 10.57
C GLU A 4 8.49 24.32 9.69
N SER A 5 8.02 23.32 8.94
CA SER A 5 6.89 23.43 8.01
C SER A 5 5.68 22.59 8.42
N ILE A 6 5.70 22.01 9.63
CA ILE A 6 4.64 21.09 10.05
C ILE A 6 3.29 21.80 10.18
N ASP A 7 3.26 23.03 10.69
CA ASP A 7 2.04 23.80 10.89
C ASP A 7 1.34 24.11 9.56
N GLU A 8 2.12 24.54 8.56
CA GLU A 8 1.63 24.78 7.18
C GLU A 8 1.09 23.48 6.56
N PHE A 9 1.82 22.37 6.71
CA PHE A 9 1.36 21.06 6.24
C PHE A 9 0.03 20.65 6.90
N MET A 10 -0.12 20.89 8.21
CA MET A 10 -1.34 20.56 8.94
C MET A 10 -2.56 21.35 8.44
N GLU A 11 -2.38 22.61 8.04
CA GLU A 11 -3.46 23.40 7.42
C GLU A 11 -3.95 22.79 6.11
N HIS A 12 -3.07 22.18 5.32
CA HIS A 12 -3.41 21.52 4.07
C HIS A 12 -4.13 20.18 4.26
N ILE A 13 -3.82 19.44 5.33
CA ILE A 13 -4.37 18.09 5.51
C ILE A 13 -5.66 18.02 6.34
N LYS A 14 -6.06 19.09 7.03
CA LYS A 14 -7.17 19.11 8.00
C LYS A 14 -8.53 18.58 7.49
N ASP A 15 -8.83 18.74 6.21
CA ASP A 15 -10.13 18.37 5.63
C ASP A 15 -10.10 17.01 4.90
N ASN A 16 -8.97 16.31 4.91
CA ASN A 16 -8.80 15.03 4.24
C ASN A 16 -9.23 13.85 5.12
N HIS A 17 -9.70 12.78 4.48
CA HIS A 17 -10.06 11.52 5.16
C HIS A 17 -8.89 10.54 5.20
N MET A 18 -7.97 10.65 4.24
CA MET A 18 -6.90 9.70 4.01
C MET A 18 -5.64 10.45 3.58
N LEU A 19 -4.50 10.00 4.08
CA LEU A 19 -3.18 10.54 3.76
C LEU A 19 -2.26 9.39 3.34
N PHE A 20 -1.76 9.45 2.11
CA PHE A 20 -0.67 8.58 1.65
C PHE A 20 0.67 9.29 1.80
N ILE A 21 1.61 8.65 2.51
CA ILE A 21 2.97 9.14 2.68
C ILE A 21 3.90 8.24 1.86
N THR A 22 4.42 8.77 0.75
CA THR A 22 5.39 8.06 -0.08
C THR A 22 6.81 8.56 0.13
N ALA A 23 7.76 7.63 0.28
CA ALA A 23 9.16 7.97 0.48
C ALA A 23 10.11 6.82 0.10
N GLY A 24 11.27 7.17 -0.47
CA GLY A 24 12.41 6.27 -0.57
C GLY A 24 13.22 6.26 0.73
N MET A 25 13.29 5.11 1.39
CA MET A 25 13.97 4.96 2.68
C MET A 25 15.48 4.80 2.49
N GLY A 26 16.25 5.20 3.51
CA GLY A 26 17.72 5.10 3.51
C GLY A 26 18.44 6.39 3.10
N GLY A 27 17.73 7.35 2.52
CA GLY A 27 18.20 8.74 2.35
C GLY A 27 18.05 9.58 3.62
N GLY A 28 18.32 10.89 3.54
CA GLY A 28 18.13 11.82 4.67
C GLY A 28 16.68 12.30 4.82
N THR A 29 16.12 12.90 3.76
CA THR A 29 14.82 13.57 3.81
C THR A 29 13.67 12.60 4.00
N GLY A 30 13.51 11.59 3.12
CA GLY A 30 12.40 10.63 3.21
C GLY A 30 12.40 9.90 4.56
N THR A 31 13.55 9.38 4.97
CA THR A 31 13.72 8.65 6.23
C THR A 31 13.41 9.51 7.47
N GLY A 32 13.81 10.77 7.49
CA GLY A 32 13.64 11.65 8.65
C GLY A 32 12.29 12.39 8.69
N ALA A 33 11.77 12.79 7.52
CA ALA A 33 10.55 13.60 7.44
C ALA A 33 9.28 12.74 7.44
N ALA A 34 9.27 11.56 6.81
CA ALA A 34 8.06 10.75 6.72
C ALA A 34 7.48 10.37 8.10
N PRO A 35 8.27 9.94 9.10
CA PRO A 35 7.73 9.65 10.43
C PRO A 35 7.19 10.89 11.13
N LEU A 36 7.82 12.05 10.94
CA LEU A 36 7.37 13.32 11.52
C LEU A 36 6.00 13.74 10.97
N ILE A 37 5.84 13.64 9.65
CA ILE A 37 4.58 13.93 8.95
C ILE A 37 3.48 12.97 9.42
N ALA A 38 3.79 11.66 9.48
CA ALA A 38 2.86 10.65 9.98
C ALA A 38 2.45 10.91 11.43
N LYS A 39 3.42 11.29 12.28
CA LYS A 39 3.17 11.64 13.68
C LYS A 39 2.25 12.85 13.80
N ALA A 40 2.48 13.92 13.06
CA ALA A 40 1.63 15.11 13.11
C ALA A 40 0.20 14.81 12.64
N ALA A 41 0.04 14.05 11.55
CA ALA A 41 -1.27 13.58 11.08
C ALA A 41 -1.99 12.73 12.15
N ARG A 42 -1.25 11.86 12.84
CA ARG A 42 -1.78 11.06 13.96
C ARG A 42 -2.01 11.84 15.25
N GLU A 43 -1.27 12.91 15.53
CA GLU A 43 -1.48 13.73 16.72
C GLU A 43 -2.66 14.69 16.54
N ALA A 44 -2.89 15.17 15.32
CA ALA A 44 -4.12 15.89 14.97
C ALA A 44 -5.38 15.04 15.24
N ARG A 45 -5.29 13.71 15.10
CA ARG A 45 -6.31 12.74 15.56
C ARG A 45 -6.59 12.82 17.07
N ALA A 46 -5.60 13.17 17.89
CA ALA A 46 -5.69 13.10 19.36
C ALA A 46 -6.31 14.37 19.98
N VAL A 47 -6.08 15.55 19.41
CA VAL A 47 -6.65 16.83 19.90
C VAL A 47 -8.17 16.89 19.77
N VAL A 48 -8.73 16.09 18.86
CA VAL A 48 -10.17 15.98 18.57
C VAL A 48 -10.92 15.11 19.59
N LYS A 49 -10.24 14.20 20.30
CA LYS A 49 -10.89 13.27 21.25
C LYS A 49 -11.59 13.97 22.42
N ASP A 50 -11.16 15.18 22.79
CA ASP A 50 -11.75 15.94 23.90
C ASP A 50 -13.06 16.68 23.54
N LYS A 51 -13.49 16.68 22.27
CA LYS A 51 -14.66 17.45 21.82
C LYS A 51 -15.89 16.64 21.37
N GLY A 52 -15.89 15.33 21.62
CA GLY A 52 -17.05 14.48 21.35
C GLY A 52 -16.98 13.76 20.01
N ALA A 53 -17.41 12.50 20.04
CA ALA A 53 -17.30 11.53 18.97
C ALA A 53 -18.03 11.96 17.69
N LYS A 54 -17.26 12.33 16.65
CA LYS A 54 -17.56 12.18 15.20
C LYS A 54 -16.67 13.03 14.26
N GLU A 55 -15.50 13.52 14.69
CA GLU A 55 -14.57 14.18 13.76
C GLU A 55 -13.53 13.19 13.20
N LYS A 56 -13.28 13.33 11.88
CA LYS A 56 -12.64 12.38 10.97
C LYS A 56 -11.24 11.95 11.42
N LYS A 57 -11.03 10.64 11.58
CA LYS A 57 -9.71 10.04 11.63
C LYS A 57 -9.09 10.14 10.23
N ILE A 58 -7.92 10.78 10.10
CA ILE A 58 -7.14 10.71 8.85
C ILE A 58 -6.47 9.35 8.83
N LEU A 59 -6.99 8.44 7.99
CA LEU A 59 -6.37 7.14 7.76
C LEU A 59 -5.01 7.36 7.10
N THR A 60 -3.92 7.07 7.82
CA THR A 60 -2.57 7.36 7.37
C THR A 60 -1.88 6.11 6.87
N VAL A 61 -1.56 6.06 5.58
CA VAL A 61 -0.93 4.91 4.92
C VAL A 61 0.46 5.32 4.43
N GLY A 62 1.50 4.65 4.93
CA GLY A 62 2.85 4.79 4.41
C GLY A 62 3.07 3.83 3.24
N VAL A 63 3.58 4.31 2.11
CA VAL A 63 3.96 3.48 0.95
C VAL A 63 5.41 3.80 0.61
N VAL A 64 6.34 2.92 0.99
CA VAL A 64 7.77 3.27 1.01
C VAL A 64 8.64 2.21 0.39
N THR A 65 9.75 2.63 -0.22
CA THR A 65 10.74 1.70 -0.81
C THR A 65 11.93 1.49 0.10
N LYS A 66 12.43 0.25 0.18
CA LYS A 66 13.75 -0.07 0.73
C LYS A 66 14.81 0.08 -0.36
N PRO A 67 16.02 0.55 -0.05
CA PRO A 67 17.09 0.69 -1.04
C PRO A 67 17.51 -0.68 -1.59
N PHE A 68 18.15 -0.67 -2.76
CA PHE A 68 18.76 -1.88 -3.31
C PHE A 68 19.98 -2.31 -2.50
N GLY A 69 20.31 -3.61 -2.52
CA GLY A 69 21.50 -4.11 -1.82
C GLY A 69 22.81 -3.44 -2.26
N PHE A 70 22.92 -3.09 -3.55
CA PHE A 70 24.10 -2.43 -4.10
C PHE A 70 24.31 -0.99 -3.59
N GLU A 71 23.26 -0.33 -3.04
CA GLU A 71 23.37 1.02 -2.50
C GLU A 71 24.12 1.07 -1.16
N GLY A 72 24.40 -0.11 -0.60
CA GLY A 72 25.28 -0.29 0.56
C GLY A 72 24.54 -0.51 1.86
N VAL A 73 25.17 -1.31 2.73
CA VAL A 73 24.64 -1.75 4.04
C VAL A 73 24.27 -0.57 4.94
N ARG A 74 25.01 0.54 4.88
CA ARG A 74 24.71 1.75 5.66
C ARG A 74 23.35 2.33 5.29
N ARG A 75 23.03 2.39 4.01
CA ARG A 75 21.76 2.95 3.51
C ARG A 75 20.58 2.05 3.93
N MET A 76 20.77 0.74 3.82
CA MET A 76 19.81 -0.25 4.30
C MET A 76 19.53 -0.12 5.80
N ARG A 77 20.57 0.03 6.63
CA ARG A 77 20.39 0.21 8.09
C ARG A 77 19.61 1.48 8.43
N ILE A 78 19.87 2.58 7.72
CA ILE A 78 19.13 3.85 7.90
C ILE A 78 17.66 3.64 7.52
N ALA A 79 17.39 2.92 6.43
CA ALA A 79 16.03 2.62 6.00
C ALA A 79 15.26 1.80 7.05
N GLU A 80 15.85 0.75 7.62
CA GLU A 80 15.18 -0.06 8.66
C GLU A 80 14.83 0.77 9.91
N LEU A 81 15.75 1.62 10.38
CA LEU A 81 15.47 2.51 11.52
C LEU A 81 14.34 3.49 11.21
N GLY A 82 14.30 4.04 10.01
CA GLY A 82 13.22 4.90 9.57
C GLY A 82 11.88 4.19 9.46
N LEU A 83 11.88 2.94 9.00
CA LEU A 83 10.67 2.11 8.91
C LEU A 83 10.10 1.80 10.29
N GLU A 84 10.96 1.44 11.24
CA GLU A 84 10.56 1.20 12.63
C GLU A 84 9.94 2.46 13.25
N GLU A 85 10.49 3.64 12.97
CA GLU A 85 9.92 4.89 13.46
C GLU A 85 8.60 5.24 12.77
N LEU A 86 8.54 5.13 11.43
CA LEU A 86 7.33 5.41 10.65
C LEU A 86 6.16 4.50 11.05
N GLN A 87 6.43 3.21 11.28
CA GLN A 87 5.43 2.21 11.66
C GLN A 87 4.68 2.58 12.95
N LYS A 88 5.31 3.34 13.86
CA LYS A 88 4.67 3.76 15.11
C LYS A 88 3.53 4.76 14.87
N TYR A 89 3.54 5.46 13.75
CA TYR A 89 2.64 6.59 13.49
C TYR A 89 1.65 6.35 12.35
N VAL A 90 1.93 5.45 11.41
CA VAL A 90 0.96 5.10 10.36
C VAL A 90 -0.04 4.03 10.83
N ASP A 91 -1.22 3.98 10.20
CA ASP A 91 -2.19 2.91 10.39
C ASP A 91 -1.77 1.64 9.63
N THR A 92 -1.32 1.83 8.39
CA THR A 92 -0.76 0.78 7.52
C THR A 92 0.55 1.24 6.89
N LEU A 93 1.54 0.36 6.82
CA LEU A 93 2.85 0.58 6.21
C LEU A 93 3.11 -0.46 5.12
N ILE A 94 2.97 -0.04 3.87
CA ILE A 94 3.29 -0.81 2.69
C ILE A 94 4.78 -0.65 2.39
N VAL A 95 5.52 -1.74 2.45
CA VAL A 95 6.97 -1.74 2.25
C VAL A 95 7.31 -2.46 0.96
N ILE A 96 7.95 -1.75 0.04
CA ILE A 96 8.39 -2.27 -1.26
C ILE A 96 9.90 -2.50 -1.21
N PRO A 97 10.35 -3.76 -1.16
CA PRO A 97 11.77 -4.08 -1.24
C PRO A 97 12.27 -3.92 -2.68
N ASN A 98 13.06 -2.88 -2.97
CA ASN A 98 13.60 -2.67 -4.33
C ASN A 98 14.41 -3.87 -4.83
N GLN A 99 14.97 -4.67 -3.92
CA GLN A 99 15.66 -5.91 -4.27
C GLN A 99 14.76 -6.90 -5.05
N ASN A 100 13.45 -6.92 -4.78
CA ASN A 100 12.51 -7.81 -5.44
C ASN A 100 12.17 -7.32 -6.86
N LEU A 101 12.44 -6.05 -7.18
CA LEU A 101 12.32 -5.52 -8.55
C LEU A 101 13.26 -6.23 -9.52
N PHE A 102 14.39 -6.76 -9.05
CA PHE A 102 15.29 -7.57 -9.88
C PHE A 102 14.69 -8.91 -10.33
N ARG A 103 13.70 -9.43 -9.60
CA ARG A 103 13.03 -10.69 -9.99
C ARG A 103 12.02 -10.49 -11.13
N ILE A 104 11.62 -9.25 -11.34
CA ILE A 104 10.71 -8.79 -12.40
C ILE A 104 11.48 -8.14 -13.55
N ALA A 105 12.71 -7.68 -13.30
CA ALA A 105 13.61 -7.13 -14.30
C ALA A 105 14.36 -8.24 -15.09
N ASN A 106 14.71 -7.95 -16.35
CA ASN A 106 15.57 -8.81 -17.17
C ASN A 106 17.03 -8.28 -17.22
N GLU A 107 17.95 -9.06 -17.78
CA GLU A 107 19.39 -8.71 -17.88
C GLU A 107 19.69 -7.41 -18.66
N LYS A 108 18.73 -6.89 -19.42
CA LYS A 108 18.86 -5.65 -20.20
C LYS A 108 18.34 -4.43 -19.45
N THR A 109 17.70 -4.61 -18.29
CA THR A 109 17.10 -3.53 -17.51
C THR A 109 18.19 -2.60 -17.01
N THR A 110 18.13 -1.33 -17.39
CA THR A 110 19.13 -0.37 -16.95
C THR A 110 18.87 0.06 -15.52
N PHE A 111 19.85 0.74 -14.93
CA PHE A 111 19.72 1.32 -13.60
C PHE A 111 18.58 2.34 -13.52
N ALA A 112 18.39 3.16 -14.57
CA ALA A 112 17.31 4.13 -14.63
C ALA A 112 15.94 3.43 -14.68
N ASP A 113 15.83 2.36 -15.47
CA ASP A 113 14.59 1.58 -15.58
C ASP A 113 14.24 0.91 -14.24
N ALA A 114 15.23 0.47 -13.46
CA ALA A 114 14.99 -0.12 -12.16
C ALA A 114 14.36 0.86 -11.15
N PHE A 115 14.74 2.14 -11.18
CA PHE A 115 14.07 3.17 -10.38
C PHE A 115 12.67 3.48 -10.90
N GLN A 116 12.48 3.51 -12.22
CA GLN A 116 11.16 3.69 -12.80
C GLN A 116 10.22 2.52 -12.45
N LEU A 117 10.73 1.30 -12.35
CA LEU A 117 9.96 0.16 -11.83
C LEU A 117 9.56 0.38 -10.37
N ALA A 118 10.45 0.92 -9.53
CA ALA A 118 10.12 1.23 -8.14
C ALA A 118 9.02 2.29 -8.05
N ASP A 119 9.10 3.34 -8.86
CA ASP A 119 8.08 4.39 -8.95
C ASP A 119 6.74 3.85 -9.45
N ASN A 120 6.76 2.95 -10.43
CA ASN A 120 5.56 2.26 -10.91
C ASN A 120 4.92 1.42 -9.80
N VAL A 121 5.70 0.68 -9.01
CA VAL A 121 5.17 -0.11 -7.90
C VAL A 121 4.60 0.79 -6.80
N LEU A 122 5.24 1.92 -6.47
CA LEU A 122 4.68 2.93 -5.57
C LEU A 122 3.34 3.44 -6.09
N HIS A 123 3.27 3.75 -7.38
CA HIS A 123 2.05 4.22 -8.02
C HIS A 123 0.94 3.17 -7.96
N ILE A 124 1.25 1.91 -8.30
CA ILE A 124 0.29 0.81 -8.21
C ILE A 124 -0.19 0.63 -6.77
N GLY A 125 0.69 0.78 -5.78
CA GLY A 125 0.30 0.63 -4.39
C GLY A 125 -0.67 1.68 -3.87
N ILE A 126 -0.53 2.93 -4.33
CA ILE A 126 -1.49 4.00 -4.04
C ILE A 126 -2.78 3.77 -4.85
N ARG A 127 -2.63 3.54 -6.15
CA ARG A 127 -3.73 3.39 -7.10
C ARG A 127 -4.66 2.23 -6.73
N GLY A 128 -4.10 1.10 -6.30
CA GLY A 128 -4.86 -0.07 -5.88
C GLY A 128 -5.87 0.20 -4.77
N VAL A 129 -5.60 1.19 -3.91
CA VAL A 129 -6.51 1.61 -2.85
C VAL A 129 -7.41 2.76 -3.30
N THR A 130 -6.87 3.74 -4.02
CA THR A 130 -7.64 4.93 -4.42
C THR A 130 -8.68 4.64 -5.49
N ASP A 131 -8.40 3.71 -6.41
CA ASP A 131 -9.31 3.38 -7.52
C ASP A 131 -10.62 2.79 -6.98
N LEU A 132 -10.55 1.99 -5.92
CA LEU A 132 -11.70 1.40 -5.24
C LEU A 132 -12.67 2.42 -4.62
N MET A 133 -12.18 3.62 -4.33
CA MET A 133 -12.96 4.70 -3.73
C MET A 133 -13.50 5.70 -4.74
N VAL A 134 -12.70 6.02 -5.76
CA VAL A 134 -12.91 7.19 -6.61
C VAL A 134 -13.50 6.81 -7.97
N MET A 135 -13.16 5.64 -8.50
CA MET A 135 -13.66 5.22 -9.80
C MET A 135 -15.03 4.54 -9.65
N PRO A 136 -16.01 4.88 -10.50
CA PRO A 136 -17.26 4.11 -10.58
C PRO A 136 -16.94 2.71 -11.10
N GLY A 137 -16.93 1.74 -10.22
CA GLY A 137 -16.78 0.32 -10.54
C GLY A 137 -18.10 -0.44 -10.48
N LEU A 138 -18.04 -1.72 -10.84
CA LEU A 138 -19.13 -2.67 -10.66
C LEU A 138 -19.42 -2.91 -9.17
N ILE A 139 -18.37 -2.87 -8.34
CA ILE A 139 -18.43 -3.03 -6.89
C ILE A 139 -17.60 -1.93 -6.26
N ASN A 140 -18.27 -0.87 -5.82
CA ASN A 140 -17.65 0.24 -5.11
C ASN A 140 -17.55 -0.07 -3.62
N LEU A 141 -16.44 0.32 -3.03
CA LEU A 141 -16.23 0.28 -1.59
C LEU A 141 -16.41 1.67 -1.01
N ASP A 142 -16.98 1.75 0.18
CA ASP A 142 -17.01 3.01 0.90
C ASP A 142 -15.72 3.22 1.71
N PHE A 143 -15.54 4.43 2.23
CA PHE A 143 -14.36 4.73 3.04
C PHE A 143 -14.32 3.94 4.36
N ALA A 144 -15.48 3.61 4.94
CA ALA A 144 -15.55 2.90 6.21
C ALA A 144 -15.09 1.44 6.08
N ASP A 145 -15.38 0.81 4.94
CA ASP A 145 -14.87 -0.51 4.56
C ASP A 145 -13.33 -0.49 4.52
N ILE A 146 -12.74 0.47 3.81
CA ILE A 146 -11.28 0.62 3.69
C ILE A 146 -10.66 0.97 5.04
N GLU A 147 -11.27 1.87 5.81
CA GLU A 147 -10.80 2.23 7.14
C GLU A 147 -10.78 1.00 8.06
N THR A 148 -11.79 0.13 7.99
CA THR A 148 -11.86 -1.08 8.82
C THR A 148 -10.74 -2.07 8.51
N VAL A 149 -10.33 -2.22 7.24
CA VAL A 149 -9.25 -3.14 6.86
C VAL A 149 -7.86 -2.52 6.99
N MET A 150 -7.70 -1.21 6.81
CA MET A 150 -6.37 -0.59 6.83
C MET A 150 -6.04 0.11 8.16
N SER A 151 -6.98 0.23 9.09
CA SER A 151 -6.74 0.83 10.40
C SER A 151 -5.92 -0.09 11.30
N GLU A 152 -4.76 0.40 11.74
CA GLU A 152 -3.90 -0.24 12.76
C GLU A 152 -3.39 -1.65 12.40
N MET A 153 -3.27 -1.97 11.11
CA MET A 153 -2.74 -3.26 10.62
C MET A 153 -1.23 -3.39 10.70
N GLY A 154 -0.51 -2.26 10.78
CA GLY A 154 0.96 -2.28 10.78
C GLY A 154 1.51 -2.56 9.38
N LYS A 155 2.35 -3.58 9.21
CA LYS A 155 3.04 -3.83 7.94
C LYS A 155 2.12 -4.53 6.93
N ALA A 156 2.11 -4.05 5.71
CA ALA A 156 1.38 -4.61 4.58
C ALA A 156 2.31 -4.79 3.36
N MET A 157 1.85 -5.60 2.40
CA MET A 157 2.54 -5.89 1.16
C MET A 157 1.55 -5.88 0.00
N ILE A 158 2.07 -5.80 -1.22
CA ILE A 158 1.25 -5.72 -2.43
C ILE A 158 1.73 -6.77 -3.42
N GLY A 159 0.78 -7.48 -4.01
CA GLY A 159 0.98 -8.35 -5.15
C GLY A 159 0.06 -7.92 -6.28
N THR A 160 0.59 -7.91 -7.50
CA THR A 160 -0.16 -7.51 -8.70
C THR A 160 -0.02 -8.59 -9.76
N GLY A 161 -1.06 -8.75 -10.58
CA GLY A 161 -1.08 -9.73 -11.66
C GLY A 161 -1.94 -9.22 -12.80
N GLU A 162 -1.52 -9.52 -14.02
CA GLU A 162 -2.22 -9.15 -15.25
C GLU A 162 -2.28 -10.40 -16.13
N ALA A 163 -3.42 -10.59 -16.79
CA ALA A 163 -3.60 -11.70 -17.72
C ALA A 163 -4.67 -11.36 -18.77
N GLU A 164 -4.62 -12.08 -19.89
CA GLU A 164 -5.56 -11.97 -21.00
C GLU A 164 -5.99 -13.39 -21.44
N GLY A 165 -7.08 -13.50 -22.21
CA GLY A 165 -7.62 -14.77 -22.70
C GLY A 165 -8.78 -15.33 -21.88
N GLU A 166 -9.13 -16.61 -22.10
CA GLU A 166 -10.30 -17.26 -21.50
C GLU A 166 -10.19 -17.41 -19.96
N ASP A 167 -9.00 -17.73 -19.44
CA ASP A 167 -8.75 -17.91 -18.00
C ASP A 167 -8.09 -16.68 -17.36
N ARG A 168 -8.30 -15.48 -17.91
CA ARG A 168 -7.60 -14.26 -17.48
C ARG A 168 -7.83 -13.93 -16.00
N ALA A 169 -9.01 -14.17 -15.46
CA ALA A 169 -9.32 -13.84 -14.07
C ALA A 169 -8.52 -14.69 -13.06
N ILE A 170 -8.50 -16.02 -13.25
CA ILE A 170 -7.74 -16.93 -12.40
C ILE A 170 -6.25 -16.71 -12.60
N SER A 171 -5.80 -16.57 -13.85
CA SER A 171 -4.39 -16.36 -14.18
C SER A 171 -3.85 -15.05 -13.56
N ALA A 172 -4.63 -13.97 -13.59
CA ALA A 172 -4.26 -12.71 -12.95
C ALA A 172 -4.19 -12.85 -11.42
N ALA A 173 -5.14 -13.55 -10.81
CA ALA A 173 -5.12 -13.82 -9.37
C ALA A 173 -3.87 -14.64 -8.97
N GLU A 174 -3.53 -15.69 -9.72
CA GLU A 174 -2.32 -16.50 -9.46
C GLU A 174 -1.03 -15.71 -9.65
N ALA A 175 -0.97 -14.84 -10.67
CA ALA A 175 0.15 -13.93 -10.87
C ALA A 175 0.30 -12.94 -9.70
N ALA A 176 -0.82 -12.43 -9.16
CA ALA A 176 -0.81 -11.54 -8.00
C ALA A 176 -0.33 -12.26 -6.72
N ILE A 177 -0.80 -13.48 -6.48
CA ILE A 177 -0.44 -14.34 -5.33
C ILE A 177 1.05 -14.74 -5.38
N SER A 178 1.57 -15.02 -6.57
CA SER A 178 2.96 -15.44 -6.78
C SER A 178 3.92 -14.25 -7.00
N ASN A 179 3.43 -13.02 -6.87
CA ASN A 179 4.19 -11.83 -7.18
C ASN A 179 5.43 -11.71 -6.26
N PRO A 180 6.63 -11.45 -6.81
CA PRO A 180 7.86 -11.28 -6.03
C PRO A 180 7.80 -10.22 -4.93
N LEU A 181 6.88 -9.24 -5.03
CA LEU A 181 6.72 -8.17 -4.05
C LEU A 181 6.03 -8.60 -2.76
N LEU A 182 5.37 -9.77 -2.72
CA LEU A 182 4.75 -10.33 -1.52
C LEU A 182 5.76 -10.99 -0.55
N ASP A 183 7.04 -11.12 -0.94
CA ASP A 183 8.14 -11.73 -0.17
C ASP A 183 7.80 -13.12 0.42
N ASN A 184 8.67 -13.68 1.26
CA ASN A 184 8.48 -14.96 1.96
C ASN A 184 7.40 -14.92 3.06
N VAL A 185 6.60 -13.85 3.14
CA VAL A 185 5.54 -13.74 4.14
C VAL A 185 4.32 -14.47 3.58
N SER A 186 4.00 -15.61 4.18
CA SER A 186 2.81 -16.37 3.82
C SER A 186 1.57 -15.48 3.98
N MET A 187 0.74 -15.40 2.93
CA MET A 187 -0.56 -14.72 2.98
C MET A 187 -1.51 -15.31 4.03
N LYS A 188 -1.26 -16.54 4.49
CA LYS A 188 -1.96 -17.17 5.60
C LYS A 188 -1.83 -16.41 6.93
N GLY A 189 -0.81 -15.56 7.08
CA GLY A 189 -0.64 -14.72 8.27
C GLY A 189 -1.36 -13.37 8.19
N ALA A 190 -1.95 -13.01 7.04
CA ALA A 190 -2.59 -11.72 6.85
C ALA A 190 -3.93 -11.66 7.61
N GLN A 191 -4.09 -10.65 8.46
CA GLN A 191 -5.33 -10.43 9.21
C GLN A 191 -6.41 -9.72 8.38
N GLY A 192 -6.01 -9.05 7.28
CA GLY A 192 -6.92 -8.40 6.37
C GLY A 192 -6.32 -8.28 4.98
N ILE A 193 -7.19 -8.36 3.98
CA ILE A 193 -6.83 -8.41 2.56
C ILE A 193 -7.74 -7.45 1.81
N LEU A 194 -7.14 -6.64 0.94
CA LEU A 194 -7.83 -5.78 0.00
C LEU A 194 -7.51 -6.26 -1.40
N ILE A 195 -8.55 -6.66 -2.13
CA ILE A 195 -8.47 -7.14 -3.51
C ILE A 195 -9.09 -6.09 -4.42
N ASN A 196 -8.32 -5.58 -5.37
CA ASN A 196 -8.83 -4.74 -6.46
C ASN A 196 -8.74 -5.53 -7.76
N ILE A 197 -9.88 -5.73 -8.42
CA ILE A 197 -9.96 -6.36 -9.74
C ILE A 197 -10.29 -5.26 -10.74
N THR A 198 -9.43 -5.08 -11.73
CA THR A 198 -9.66 -4.10 -12.79
C THR A 198 -9.81 -4.81 -14.13
N GLY A 199 -10.87 -4.50 -14.87
CA GLY A 199 -11.18 -5.14 -16.14
C GLY A 199 -11.78 -4.20 -17.17
N GLY A 200 -12.01 -4.71 -18.39
CA GLY A 200 -12.77 -4.01 -19.42
C GLY A 200 -14.28 -4.06 -19.16
N GLY A 201 -15.06 -3.35 -19.99
CA GLY A 201 -16.53 -3.40 -19.91
C GLY A 201 -17.15 -4.76 -20.25
N ASP A 202 -16.33 -5.72 -20.67
CA ASP A 202 -16.65 -7.13 -20.92
C ASP A 202 -16.42 -8.03 -19.69
N MET A 203 -15.90 -7.48 -18.58
CA MET A 203 -15.66 -8.23 -17.35
C MET A 203 -16.98 -8.74 -16.76
N THR A 204 -17.02 -10.04 -16.48
CA THR A 204 -18.20 -10.74 -15.98
C THR A 204 -18.14 -10.94 -14.47
N LEU A 205 -19.32 -11.12 -13.84
CA LEU A 205 -19.40 -11.47 -12.42
C LEU A 205 -18.69 -12.79 -12.10
N PHE A 206 -18.68 -13.75 -13.02
CA PHE A 206 -18.04 -15.05 -12.84
C PHE A 206 -16.51 -14.93 -12.77
N GLU A 207 -15.93 -14.03 -13.58
CA GLU A 207 -14.50 -13.71 -13.53
C GLU A 207 -14.12 -13.09 -12.19
N VAL A 208 -14.90 -12.11 -11.72
CA VAL A 208 -14.68 -11.46 -10.41
C VAL A 208 -14.76 -12.47 -9.26
N ASP A 209 -15.78 -13.33 -9.24
CA ASP A 209 -15.96 -14.37 -8.22
C ASP A 209 -14.83 -15.40 -8.25
N SER A 210 -14.41 -15.85 -9.44
CA SER A 210 -13.32 -16.82 -9.61
C SER A 210 -11.99 -16.27 -9.10
N ALA A 211 -11.66 -15.02 -9.43
CA ALA A 211 -10.45 -14.37 -8.95
C ALA A 211 -10.47 -14.18 -7.42
N ALA A 212 -11.59 -13.73 -6.85
CA ALA A 212 -11.73 -13.54 -5.41
C ALA A 212 -11.61 -14.87 -4.63
N ASN A 213 -12.27 -15.93 -5.12
CA ASN A 213 -12.20 -17.25 -4.49
C ASN A 213 -10.79 -17.85 -4.56
N ARG A 214 -10.07 -17.66 -5.68
CA ARG A 214 -8.68 -18.12 -5.80
C ARG A 214 -7.74 -17.49 -4.78
N VAL A 215 -7.89 -16.19 -4.51
CA VAL A 215 -7.12 -15.48 -3.46
C VAL A 215 -7.55 -15.95 -2.06
N ARG A 216 -8.85 -16.21 -1.85
CA ARG A 216 -9.40 -16.71 -0.57
C ARG A 216 -8.80 -18.04 -0.14
N GLU A 217 -8.41 -18.91 -1.08
CA GLU A 217 -7.76 -20.19 -0.78
C GLU A 217 -6.35 -20.06 -0.15
N GLU A 218 -5.68 -18.92 -0.34
CA GLU A 218 -4.30 -18.70 0.12
C GLU A 218 -4.20 -18.00 1.49
N VAL A 219 -5.33 -17.59 2.04
CA VAL A 219 -5.41 -16.74 3.24
C VAL A 219 -6.16 -17.44 4.36
N ASP A 220 -6.05 -16.91 5.58
CA ASP A 220 -6.78 -17.45 6.72
C ASP A 220 -8.30 -17.27 6.54
N GLU A 221 -9.10 -18.27 6.93
CA GLU A 221 -10.58 -18.19 6.86
C GLU A 221 -11.15 -17.05 7.71
N ASN A 222 -10.41 -16.61 8.75
CA ASN A 222 -10.81 -15.52 9.62
C ASN A 222 -10.24 -14.15 9.17
N ALA A 223 -9.48 -14.10 8.07
CA ALA A 223 -8.95 -12.85 7.56
C ALA A 223 -10.09 -11.97 7.04
N ASN A 224 -10.07 -10.68 7.39
CA ASN A 224 -11.05 -9.74 6.89
C ASN A 224 -10.75 -9.41 5.42
N MET A 225 -11.54 -9.97 4.51
CA MET A 225 -11.36 -9.80 3.06
C MET A 225 -12.36 -8.80 2.49
N ILE A 226 -11.83 -7.75 1.87
CA ILE A 226 -12.59 -6.77 1.11
C ILE A 226 -12.17 -6.87 -0.35
N PHE A 227 -13.15 -6.83 -1.25
CA PHE A 227 -12.90 -6.84 -2.69
C PHE A 227 -13.68 -5.71 -3.35
N GLY A 228 -13.09 -5.09 -4.36
CA GLY A 228 -13.79 -4.22 -5.28
C GLY A 228 -13.40 -4.52 -6.72
N ALA A 229 -14.26 -4.07 -7.62
CA ALA A 229 -14.15 -4.36 -9.04
C ALA A 229 -14.43 -3.10 -9.85
N THR A 230 -13.46 -2.69 -10.66
CA THR A 230 -13.52 -1.49 -11.52
C THR A 230 -13.45 -1.86 -13.00
#